data_AF-A0A543JBC0-F1
#
_entry.id   AF-A0A543JBC0-F1
#
_cell.length_a   1.000
_cell.length_b   1.000
_cell.length_c   1.000
_cell.angle_alpha   90.00
_cell.angle_beta   90.00
_cell.angle_gamma   90.00
#
_symmetry.space_group_name_H-M   'P 1'
#
loop_
_entity.id
_entity.type
_entity.pdbx_description
1 polymer ?
#
loop_
_entity_poly.entity_id
_entity_poly.type
_entity_poly.pdbx_seq_one_letter_code
_entity_poly.pdbx_strand_id
1 'polypeptide(L)'
;MLRRHLAAVLVGVLYNSDRKSLQMARAETHRLVGAVTTCLGTHPLDKAGQCGVCKSSECALRSDLRLALMPFDGVGEEHILDVVGIERKK
;
A
#
# COMPACT_ATOMS: atom_id res chain seq x y z
N MET A 1 -6.28 -12.44 -2.35
CA MET A 1 -6.55 -11.55 -3.52
C MET A 1 -5.33 -10.68 -3.84
N LEU A 2 -4.80 -9.90 -2.89
CA LEU A 2 -3.64 -9.01 -3.08
C LEU A 2 -2.41 -9.68 -3.76
N ARG A 3 -2.05 -10.89 -3.31
CA ARG A 3 -0.94 -11.69 -3.89
C ARG A 3 -1.10 -11.99 -5.39
N ARG A 4 -2.34 -12.10 -5.90
CA ARG A 4 -2.61 -12.38 -7.32
C ARG A 4 -2.44 -11.15 -8.20
N HIS A 5 -2.78 -9.95 -7.70
CA HIS A 5 -2.56 -8.69 -8.42
C HIS A 5 -1.09 -8.36 -8.55
N LEU A 6 -0.34 -8.50 -7.45
CA LEU A 6 1.10 -8.29 -7.47
C LEU A 6 1.81 -9.26 -8.42
N ALA A 7 1.45 -10.55 -8.38
CA ALA A 7 1.98 -11.54 -9.32
C ALA A 7 1.63 -11.21 -10.78
N ALA A 8 0.41 -10.74 -11.05
CA ALA A 8 0.01 -10.35 -12.41
C ALA A 8 0.82 -9.14 -12.92
N VAL A 9 1.09 -8.14 -12.08
CA VAL A 9 1.95 -7.00 -12.45
C VAL A 9 3.39 -7.45 -12.67
N LEU A 10 3.95 -8.28 -11.79
CA LEU A 10 5.32 -8.78 -11.94
C LEU A 10 5.48 -9.60 -13.22
N VAL A 11 4.57 -10.53 -13.50
CA VAL A 11 4.56 -11.29 -14.75
C VAL A 11 4.37 -10.38 -15.96
N GLY A 12 3.45 -9.42 -15.85
CA GLY A 12 3.16 -8.44 -16.89
C GLY A 12 4.33 -7.52 -17.21
N VAL A 13 5.15 -7.17 -16.22
CA VAL A 13 6.34 -6.33 -16.40
C VAL A 13 7.52 -7.14 -16.93
N LEU A 14 7.70 -8.39 -16.47
CA LEU A 14 8.85 -9.22 -16.83
C LEU A 14 8.74 -9.90 -18.20
N TYR A 15 7.53 -10.23 -18.65
CA TYR A 15 7.33 -11.11 -19.81
C TYR A 15 6.51 -10.48 -20.96
N ASN A 16 6.26 -9.17 -20.92
CA ASN A 16 5.40 -8.51 -21.90
C ASN A 16 6.14 -7.37 -22.61
N SER A 17 5.56 -6.86 -23.71
CA SER A 17 6.12 -5.67 -24.37
C SER A 17 5.99 -4.43 -23.50
N ASP A 18 6.92 -3.49 -23.62
CA ASP A 18 6.96 -2.24 -22.83
C ASP A 18 5.61 -1.53 -22.78
N ARG A 19 4.90 -1.48 -23.91
CA ARG A 19 3.57 -0.87 -23.99
C ARG A 19 2.55 -1.56 -23.08
N LYS A 20 2.54 -2.88 -23.04
CA LYS A 20 1.62 -3.66 -22.19
C LYS A 20 2.07 -3.60 -20.73
N SER A 21 3.37 -3.69 -20.45
CA SER A 21 3.94 -3.50 -19.11
C SER A 21 3.54 -2.15 -18.52
N LEU A 22 3.65 -1.07 -19.31
CA LEU A 22 3.23 0.27 -18.91
C LEU A 22 1.72 0.37 -18.66
N GLN A 23 0.89 -0.25 -19.51
CA GLN A 23 -0.56 -0.29 -19.32
C GLN A 23 -0.94 -0.99 -18.00
N MET A 24 -0.30 -2.12 -17.70
CA MET A 24 -0.54 -2.87 -16.47
C MET A 24 -0.08 -2.10 -15.23
N ALA A 25 1.11 -1.50 -15.28
CA ALA A 25 1.60 -0.64 -14.21
C ALA A 25 0.63 0.52 -13.93
N ARG A 26 0.15 1.22 -14.99
CA ARG A 26 -0.84 2.30 -14.84
C ARG A 26 -2.15 1.82 -14.22
N ALA A 27 -2.68 0.69 -14.70
CA ALA A 27 -3.93 0.13 -14.19
C ALA A 27 -3.83 -0.20 -12.70
N GLU A 28 -2.73 -0.83 -12.27
CA GLU A 28 -2.55 -1.18 -10.87
C GLU A 28 -2.30 0.06 -10.00
N THR A 29 -1.53 1.04 -10.48
CA THR A 29 -1.36 2.32 -9.78
C THR A 29 -2.70 3.02 -9.57
N HIS A 30 -3.55 3.10 -10.60
CA HIS A 30 -4.90 3.67 -10.45
C HIS A 30 -5.75 2.89 -9.45
N ARG A 31 -5.66 1.55 -9.44
CA ARG A 31 -6.37 0.72 -8.46
C ARG A 31 -5.92 1.01 -7.03
N LEU A 32 -4.62 1.13 -6.81
CA LEU A 32 -4.04 1.46 -5.50
C LEU A 32 -4.46 2.86 -5.04
N VAL A 33 -4.36 3.86 -5.93
CA VAL A 33 -4.80 5.23 -5.65
C VAL A 33 -6.29 5.25 -5.28
N GLY A 34 -7.14 4.57 -6.05
CA GLY A 34 -8.56 4.47 -5.76
C GLY A 34 -8.85 3.88 -4.38
N ALA A 35 -8.18 2.77 -4.03
CA ALA A 35 -8.32 2.16 -2.71
C ALA A 35 -7.89 3.10 -1.57
N VAL A 36 -6.73 3.75 -1.72
CA VAL A 36 -6.22 4.73 -0.74
C VAL A 36 -7.20 5.90 -0.58
N THR A 37 -7.71 6.46 -1.68
CA THR A 37 -8.70 7.54 -1.64
C THR A 37 -9.98 7.11 -0.94
N THR A 38 -10.51 5.92 -1.22
CA THR A 38 -11.71 5.39 -0.54
C THR A 38 -11.47 5.25 0.97
N CYS A 39 -10.34 4.67 1.37
CA CYS A 39 -9.97 4.55 2.78
C CYS A 39 -9.90 5.94 3.45
N LEU A 40 -9.20 6.89 2.85
CA LEU A 40 -9.08 8.24 3.39
C LEU A 40 -10.40 9.01 3.42
N GLY A 41 -11.36 8.69 2.54
CA GLY A 41 -12.72 9.22 2.59
C GLY A 41 -13.47 8.86 3.87
N THR A 42 -13.12 7.74 4.52
CA THR A 42 -13.65 7.37 5.84
C THR A 42 -12.97 8.12 6.99
N HIS A 43 -11.85 8.80 6.73
CA HIS A 43 -11.09 9.61 7.70
C HIS A 43 -10.88 11.04 7.15
N PRO A 44 -11.97 11.81 6.95
CA PRO A 44 -11.87 13.16 6.39
C PRO A 44 -11.07 14.07 7.35
N LEU A 45 -10.29 14.98 6.78
CA LEU A 45 -9.64 16.04 7.53
C LEU A 45 -10.54 17.27 7.55
N ASP A 46 -10.60 17.95 8.69
CA ASP A 46 -11.22 19.27 8.79
C ASP A 46 -10.28 20.37 8.25
N LYS A 47 -10.74 21.62 8.34
CA LYS A 47 -9.94 22.79 7.89
C LYS A 47 -8.68 23.03 8.72
N ALA A 48 -8.62 22.50 9.94
CA ALA A 48 -7.45 22.58 10.82
C ALA A 48 -6.48 21.40 10.60
N GLY A 49 -6.79 20.47 9.70
CA GLY A 49 -5.98 19.28 9.43
C GLY A 49 -6.19 18.15 10.44
N GLN A 50 -7.21 18.21 11.30
CA GLN A 50 -7.55 17.14 12.20
C GLN A 50 -8.46 16.12 11.52
N CYS A 51 -8.24 14.84 11.80
CA CYS A 51 -9.12 13.80 11.33
C CYS A 51 -10.44 13.83 12.10
N GLY A 52 -11.56 13.93 11.38
CA GLY A 52 -12.89 13.98 11.99
C GLY A 52 -13.28 12.70 12.75
N VAL A 53 -12.67 11.55 12.41
CA VAL A 53 -12.91 10.26 13.09
C VAL A 53 -11.98 10.09 14.29
N CYS A 54 -10.68 10.31 14.12
CA CYS A 54 -9.71 10.17 15.21
C CYS A 54 -9.74 11.36 16.20
N LYS A 55 -10.38 12.47 15.82
CA LYS A 55 -10.39 13.75 16.55
C LYS A 55 -8.99 14.22 16.94
N SER A 56 -8.03 13.98 16.04
CA SER A 56 -6.60 14.22 16.25
C SER A 56 -5.95 14.59 14.93
N SER A 57 -4.86 15.36 15.00
CA SER A 57 -3.94 15.57 13.87
C SER A 57 -3.18 14.30 13.50
N GLU A 58 -3.09 13.34 14.43
CA GLU A 58 -2.44 12.04 14.23
C GLU A 58 -3.49 10.98 13.86
N CYS A 59 -3.79 10.89 12.57
CA CYS A 59 -4.73 9.89 12.06
C CYS A 59 -4.04 8.53 11.90
N ALA A 60 -4.46 7.54 12.70
CA ALA A 60 -3.92 6.17 12.65
C ALA A 60 -3.92 5.58 11.23
N LEU A 61 -5.03 5.72 10.50
CA LEU A 61 -5.12 5.23 9.12
C LEU A 61 -4.10 5.90 8.18
N ARG A 62 -3.86 7.21 8.33
CA ARG A 62 -2.86 7.92 7.52
C ARG A 62 -1.45 7.48 7.87
N SER A 63 -1.18 7.20 9.14
CA SER A 63 0.11 6.64 9.59
C SER A 63 0.34 5.25 9.01
N ASP A 64 -0.66 4.37 9.08
CA ASP A 64 -0.58 3.00 8.53
C ASP A 64 -0.38 3.02 7.02
N LEU A 65 -1.14 3.86 6.29
CA LEU A 65 -0.96 4.04 4.85
C LEU A 65 0.41 4.58 4.50
N ARG A 66 0.95 5.53 5.28
CA ARG A 66 2.30 6.05 5.08
C ARG A 66 3.34 4.95 5.21
N LEU A 67 3.24 4.11 6.25
CA LEU A 67 4.14 2.97 6.46
C LEU A 67 4.01 1.95 5.32
N ALA A 68 2.79 1.60 4.94
CA ALA A 68 2.53 0.64 3.87
C ALA A 68 3.02 1.10 2.49
N LEU A 69 3.11 2.41 2.26
CA LEU A 69 3.58 3.02 1.01
C LEU A 69 5.04 3.45 1.06
N MET A 70 5.75 3.27 2.18
CA MET A 70 7.19 3.55 2.21
C MET A 70 7.91 2.68 1.20
N PRO A 71 8.89 3.23 0.44
CA PRO A 71 9.76 2.44 -0.40
C PRO A 71 10.42 1.35 0.44
N PHE A 72 10.37 0.10 -0.03
CA PHE A 72 11.12 -0.97 0.57
C PHE A 72 12.60 -0.79 0.19
N ASP A 73 13.42 -0.37 1.15
CA ASP A 73 14.86 -0.15 0.97
C ASP A 73 15.70 -1.41 1.22
N GLY A 74 15.06 -2.52 1.60
CA GLY A 74 15.71 -3.82 1.83
C GLY A 74 16.51 -3.92 3.13
N VAL A 75 16.48 -2.91 4.01
CA VAL A 75 17.31 -2.88 5.25
C VAL A 75 16.50 -3.21 6.51
N GLY A 76 15.17 -3.33 6.42
CA GLY A 76 14.28 -3.52 7.58
C GLY A 76 13.71 -4.94 7.81
N GLU A 77 14.33 -6.00 7.29
CA GLU A 77 13.77 -7.37 7.35
C GLU A 77 13.58 -7.92 8.78
N GLU A 78 14.20 -7.33 9.81
CA GLU A 78 14.08 -7.84 11.18
C GLU A 78 12.70 -7.60 11.82
N HIS A 79 11.83 -6.75 11.25
CA HIS A 79 10.52 -6.45 11.85
C HIS A 79 9.29 -6.86 11.03
N ILE A 80 9.45 -7.28 9.77
CA ILE A 80 8.29 -7.66 8.93
C ILE A 80 7.78 -9.06 9.27
N LEU A 81 8.64 -9.95 9.78
CA LEU A 81 8.24 -11.32 10.15
C LEU A 81 7.35 -11.37 11.40
N ASP A 82 7.39 -10.33 12.25
CA ASP A 82 6.50 -10.24 13.42
C ASP A 82 5.06 -9.88 13.04
N VAL A 83 4.85 -9.16 11.92
CA VAL A 83 3.51 -8.75 11.45
C VAL A 83 2.73 -9.93 10.84
N VAL A 84 3.42 -10.99 10.41
CA VAL A 84 2.80 -12.14 9.72
C VAL A 84 2.72 -13.40 10.62
N GLY A 85 3.25 -13.35 11.85
CA GLY A 85 3.13 -14.47 12.81
C GLY A 85 3.69 -15.79 12.29
N ILE A 86 4.72 -15.75 11.45
CA ILE A 86 5.38 -16.96 10.95
C ILE A 86 6.54 -17.27 11.91
N GLU A 87 6.26 -18.13 12.89
CA GLU A 87 7.29 -18.67 13.79
C GLU A 87 8.40 -19.33 12.97
N ARG A 88 9.64 -18.86 13.16
CA ARG A 88 10.83 -19.55 12.67
C ARG A 88 10.97 -20.86 13.45
N LYS A 89 10.67 -22.00 12.81
CA LYS A 89 11.10 -23.30 13.33
C LYS A 89 12.64 -23.35 13.31
N LYS A 90 13.21 -23.55 14.50
CA LYS A 90 14.64 -23.82 14.71
C LYS A 90 15.08 -25.09 13.99
#